data_AF-A0A0N0DRK7-F1
#
_entry.id   AF-A0A0N0DRK7-F1
#
_cell.length_a   1.000
_cell.length_b   1.000
_cell.length_c   1.000
_cell.angle_alpha   90.00
_cell.angle_beta   90.00
_cell.angle_gamma   90.00
#
_symmetry.space_group_name_H-M   'P 1'
#
loop_
_entity.id
_entity.type
_entity.pdbx_description
1 polymer ?
#
loop_
_entity_poly.entity_id
_entity_poly.type
_entity_poly.pdbx_seq_one_letter_code
_entity_poly.pdbx_strand_id
1 'polypeptide(L)'
;MATEGVSAPEKVSSTSSADEESYGLLYDGTRFRVPDTMSVMTALLTPKSWKSPATLIWVAAWFSVGMTGVFYFNKTLPLWFFCAQFAFWRLVYNIGIGAILHYQSRYGSFLKFYRRTVHGHSWMQRLLEASIVFEDNTEYKVSKFPDEFNAWMLFRQIENVVLANDLISYCVLSVVCCEKLSLTSPVDLLCFVFGCVTIAFALWSKSDAHRVVGDFAWYWGDFFFLLDKNLTFDGIFQMFPHPMYTVGYAFMYGVPVMTKSYTLFYMSVFGHLCQLAFLAFVENPHIDRTYNVLSSPTPEEQQRNAVLYGNGKDAYLEHNELVVFLHFKVFRASDLLLALTVIYLLATLLLPLPPWLYAAHVVAWRLFHNGFLGYLLKMESQEKWFSRHYADPQAAFNNWKRIYNASVTITNLSYCLCAIKYFTWVMPLFGGGEARYFVMMVGALLVGINAYVSLSIYEAIGDYGYFYGDFFIEDVPARLNYSGVYRYLNNPDSSLGMSAYYGVALISGSPTVLAVAIISHSFAKLFELVVEKPHMRKRYGDQLRVAGGMQTELIRRMKISKAEYVKKMRALRAKLDRKKAE
;
A
#
# COMPACT_ATOMS: atom_id res chain seq x y z
N MET A 1 30.81 -32.27 -41.69
CA MET A 1 30.50 -30.88 -42.10
C MET A 1 29.80 -30.20 -40.93
N ALA A 2 30.49 -29.21 -40.38
CA ALA A 2 30.11 -28.20 -39.39
C ALA A 2 28.99 -28.47 -38.36
N THR A 3 29.43 -28.72 -37.14
CA THR A 3 28.75 -28.38 -35.88
C THR A 3 28.88 -26.87 -35.64
N GLU A 4 27.77 -26.13 -35.58
CA GLU A 4 27.77 -24.72 -35.15
C GLU A 4 27.48 -24.59 -33.65
N GLY A 5 28.34 -23.81 -32.99
CA GLY A 5 28.50 -23.74 -31.55
C GLY A 5 27.46 -22.88 -30.85
N VAL A 6 27.05 -23.37 -29.68
CA VAL A 6 26.34 -22.64 -28.64
C VAL A 6 27.24 -21.53 -28.12
N SER A 7 26.86 -20.26 -28.34
CA SER A 7 27.55 -19.10 -27.78
C SER A 7 27.39 -19.09 -26.25
N ALA A 8 28.52 -19.16 -25.55
CA ALA A 8 28.60 -19.02 -24.10
C ALA A 8 28.07 -17.65 -23.63
N PRO A 9 27.48 -17.55 -22.42
CA PRO A 9 27.04 -16.29 -21.88
C PRO A 9 28.25 -15.40 -21.61
N GLU A 10 28.17 -14.19 -22.14
CA GLU A 10 29.16 -13.13 -21.99
C GLU A 10 29.42 -12.89 -20.49
N LYS A 11 30.68 -13.07 -20.08
CA LYS A 11 31.13 -12.74 -18.73
C LYS A 11 31.00 -11.22 -18.58
N VAL A 12 29.93 -10.78 -17.91
CA VAL A 12 29.86 -9.45 -17.31
C VAL A 12 31.02 -9.39 -16.31
N SER A 13 32.08 -8.70 -16.69
CA SER A 13 33.21 -8.41 -15.83
C SER A 13 32.68 -7.63 -14.63
N SER A 14 32.96 -8.14 -13.42
CA SER A 14 32.81 -7.41 -12.17
C SER A 14 33.81 -6.26 -12.14
N THR A 15 33.52 -5.18 -12.86
CA THR A 15 34.05 -3.86 -12.56
C THR A 15 33.31 -3.36 -11.33
N SER A 16 34.07 -3.11 -10.26
CA SER A 16 33.63 -2.32 -9.11
C SER A 16 32.84 -1.11 -9.60
N SER A 17 31.63 -0.93 -9.08
CA SER A 17 30.80 0.25 -9.29
C SER A 17 31.59 1.50 -8.92
N ALA A 18 32.16 2.17 -9.93
CA ALA A 18 32.52 3.56 -9.81
C ALA A 18 31.22 4.36 -9.67
N ASP A 19 31.21 5.31 -8.73
CA ASP A 19 30.08 6.18 -8.41
C ASP A 19 29.43 6.75 -9.68
N GLU A 20 28.21 6.33 -9.99
CA GLU A 20 27.37 7.04 -10.96
C GLU A 20 27.00 8.39 -10.34
N GLU A 21 27.69 9.44 -10.77
CA GLU A 21 27.39 10.82 -10.36
C GLU A 21 25.91 11.13 -10.63
N SER A 22 25.17 11.55 -9.59
CA SER A 22 23.75 11.86 -9.67
C SER A 22 23.52 13.30 -10.14
N TYR A 23 22.70 13.49 -11.18
CA TYR A 23 22.37 14.80 -11.74
C TYR A 23 20.91 15.17 -11.43
N GLY A 24 20.72 16.40 -10.94
CA GLY A 24 19.40 17.01 -10.75
C GLY A 24 18.98 17.80 -11.99
N LEU A 25 17.68 17.78 -12.31
CA LEU A 25 17.06 18.49 -13.42
C LEU A 25 16.03 19.49 -12.86
N LEU A 26 16.25 20.77 -13.17
CA LEU A 26 15.31 21.85 -12.85
C LEU A 26 14.17 21.92 -13.88
N TYR A 27 13.09 22.63 -13.53
CA TYR A 27 11.93 22.83 -14.42
C TYR A 27 12.28 23.56 -15.73
N ASP A 28 13.35 24.34 -15.76
CA ASP A 28 13.85 25.02 -16.96
C ASP A 28 14.76 24.12 -17.82
N GLY A 29 14.99 22.87 -17.40
CA GLY A 29 15.87 21.90 -18.07
C GLY A 29 17.34 21.99 -17.65
N THR A 30 17.71 22.90 -16.75
CA THR A 30 19.09 23.02 -16.26
C THR A 30 19.48 21.78 -15.46
N ARG A 31 20.65 21.22 -15.78
CA ARG A 31 21.26 20.09 -15.08
C ARG A 31 22.32 20.56 -14.11
N PHE A 32 22.33 20.02 -12.89
CA PHE A 32 23.36 20.29 -11.89
C PHE A 32 23.76 19.01 -11.14
N ARG A 33 24.98 18.96 -10.61
CA ARG A 33 25.46 17.82 -9.83
C ARG A 33 24.83 17.84 -8.44
N VAL A 34 24.23 16.72 -8.03
CA VAL A 34 23.65 16.53 -6.70
C VAL A 34 24.66 15.77 -5.84
N PRO A 35 25.18 16.38 -4.75
CA PRO A 35 26.14 15.72 -3.86
C PRO A 35 25.43 14.70 -2.96
N ASP A 36 26.18 13.68 -2.53
CA ASP A 36 25.68 12.69 -1.58
C ASP A 36 25.52 13.31 -0.19
N THR A 37 24.31 13.18 0.33
CA THR A 37 23.94 13.77 1.59
C THR A 37 23.98 12.74 2.71
N MET A 38 24.23 13.18 3.94
CA MET A 38 24.24 12.26 5.06
C MET A 38 22.82 11.79 5.42
N SER A 39 22.65 10.48 5.50
CA SER A 39 21.46 9.87 6.10
C SER A 39 21.35 10.22 7.59
N VAL A 40 20.14 10.13 8.17
CA VAL A 40 19.91 10.36 9.62
C VAL A 40 20.83 9.49 10.49
N MET A 41 21.00 8.22 10.12
CA MET A 41 21.84 7.29 10.89
C MET A 41 23.31 7.66 10.81
N THR A 42 23.79 8.02 9.61
CA THR A 42 25.17 8.48 9.43
C THR A 42 25.41 9.78 10.19
N ALA A 43 24.44 10.70 10.18
CA ALA A 43 24.49 11.96 10.92
C ALA A 43 24.51 11.76 12.44
N LEU A 44 23.88 10.71 12.98
CA LEU A 44 23.98 10.41 14.41
C LEU A 44 25.34 9.81 14.80
N LEU A 45 25.94 8.99 13.93
CA LEU A 45 27.15 8.24 14.24
C LEU A 45 28.45 9.01 13.93
N THR A 46 28.38 10.09 13.17
CA THR A 46 29.55 10.83 12.72
C THR A 46 29.86 12.01 13.66
N PRO A 47 31.04 12.11 14.29
CA PRO A 47 31.34 13.21 15.22
C PRO A 47 31.28 14.61 14.62
N LYS A 48 31.49 14.77 13.31
CA LYS A 48 31.50 16.08 12.63
C LYS A 48 30.10 16.69 12.51
N SER A 49 29.06 15.89 12.28
CA SER A 49 27.67 16.38 12.21
C SER A 49 27.20 16.93 13.56
N TRP A 50 27.76 16.50 14.69
CA TRP A 50 27.42 17.01 16.01
C TRP A 50 27.85 18.48 16.23
N LYS A 51 28.63 19.04 15.30
CA LYS A 51 28.93 20.48 15.26
C LYS A 51 27.90 21.29 14.49
N SER A 52 27.03 20.65 13.69
CA SER A 52 25.99 21.33 12.93
C SER A 52 24.90 21.86 13.87
N PRO A 53 24.54 23.15 13.80
CA PRO A 53 23.45 23.72 14.61
C PRO A 53 22.14 22.98 14.42
N ALA A 54 21.79 22.60 13.18
CA ALA A 54 20.58 21.82 12.93
C ALA A 54 20.64 20.45 13.61
N THR A 55 21.81 19.80 13.62
CA THR A 55 22.00 18.51 14.30
C THR A 55 21.72 18.63 15.79
N LEU A 56 22.28 19.65 16.43
CA LEU A 56 22.06 19.93 17.84
C LEU A 56 20.60 20.27 18.15
N ILE A 57 19.95 21.08 17.31
CA ILE A 57 18.55 21.46 17.49
C ILE A 57 17.64 20.24 17.46
N TRP A 58 17.79 19.36 16.47
CA TRP A 58 16.91 18.20 16.37
C TRP A 58 17.18 17.18 17.49
N VAL A 59 18.44 16.95 17.88
CA VAL A 59 18.79 16.09 19.03
C VAL A 59 18.26 16.67 20.34
N ALA A 60 18.36 17.99 20.56
CA ALA A 60 17.85 18.64 21.75
C ALA A 60 16.32 18.57 21.82
N ALA A 61 15.62 18.79 20.70
CA ALA A 61 14.17 18.63 20.62
C ALA A 61 13.75 17.18 20.91
N TRP A 62 14.44 16.22 20.27
CA TRP A 62 14.22 14.78 20.48
C TRP A 62 14.40 14.38 21.95
N PHE A 63 15.47 14.85 22.59
CA PHE A 63 15.71 14.64 24.02
C PHE A 63 14.64 15.30 24.89
N SER A 64 14.23 16.53 24.58
CA SER A 64 13.17 17.24 25.32
C SER A 64 11.84 16.48 25.28
N VAL A 65 11.43 15.99 24.11
CA VAL A 65 10.22 15.16 23.96
C VAL A 65 10.40 13.83 24.69
N GLY A 66 11.57 13.18 24.60
CA GLY A 66 11.85 11.95 25.36
C GLY A 66 11.73 12.13 26.88
N MET A 67 12.24 13.25 27.39
CA MET A 67 12.22 13.57 28.83
C MET A 67 10.82 13.81 29.39
N THR A 68 9.80 14.05 28.56
CA THR A 68 8.43 14.22 29.07
C THR A 68 7.91 12.96 29.76
N GLY A 69 8.42 11.77 29.38
CA GLY A 69 8.07 10.50 30.01
C GLY A 69 8.36 10.46 31.51
N VAL A 70 9.40 11.17 31.99
CA VAL A 70 9.73 11.26 33.42
C VAL A 70 8.58 11.88 34.22
N PHE A 71 7.87 12.85 33.64
CA PHE A 71 6.73 13.49 34.30
C PHE A 71 5.51 12.57 34.45
N TYR A 72 5.40 11.51 33.63
CA TYR A 72 4.39 10.47 33.85
C TYR A 72 4.69 9.68 35.11
N PHE A 73 5.93 9.18 35.23
CA PHE A 73 6.35 8.35 36.36
C PHE A 73 6.38 9.13 37.68
N ASN A 74 6.62 10.44 37.61
CA ASN A 74 6.49 11.36 38.74
C ASN A 74 5.04 11.83 39.00
N LYS A 75 4.04 11.22 38.35
CA LYS A 75 2.60 11.53 38.49
C LYS A 75 2.24 13.00 38.23
N THR A 76 3.07 13.72 37.48
CA THR A 76 2.88 15.13 37.16
C THR A 76 2.00 15.31 35.94
N LEU A 77 2.18 14.47 34.91
CA LEU A 77 1.40 14.52 33.66
C LEU A 77 0.54 13.26 33.49
N PRO A 78 -0.76 13.40 33.14
CA PRO A 78 -1.67 12.27 32.92
C PRO A 78 -1.45 11.61 31.55
N LEU A 79 -1.96 10.38 31.36
CA LEU A 79 -1.85 9.62 30.11
C LEU A 79 -2.32 10.41 28.87
N TRP A 80 -3.42 11.16 28.97
CA TRP A 80 -3.98 11.90 27.83
C TRP A 80 -3.00 12.93 27.27
N PHE A 81 -2.10 13.48 28.09
CA PHE A 81 -1.05 14.40 27.63
C PHE A 81 -0.13 13.72 26.62
N PHE A 82 0.25 12.46 26.86
CA PHE A 82 1.13 11.72 25.96
C PHE A 82 0.42 11.31 24.67
N CYS A 83 -0.89 11.03 24.74
CA CYS A 83 -1.72 10.87 23.53
C CYS A 83 -1.74 12.17 22.71
N ALA A 84 -1.95 13.32 23.37
CA ALA A 84 -1.93 14.63 22.71
C ALA A 84 -0.55 15.00 22.15
N GLN A 85 0.53 14.67 22.87
CA GLN A 85 1.90 14.90 22.44
C GLN A 85 2.23 14.11 21.17
N PHE A 86 1.88 12.82 21.14
CA PHE A 86 2.03 12.01 19.92
C PHE A 86 1.14 12.51 18.79
N ALA A 87 -0.14 12.81 19.07
CA ALA A 87 -1.05 13.34 18.06
C ALA A 87 -0.54 14.65 17.45
N PHE A 88 0.00 15.56 18.27
CA PHE A 88 0.58 16.81 17.81
C PHE A 88 1.70 16.57 16.80
N TRP A 89 2.72 15.78 17.17
CA TRP A 89 3.85 15.53 16.26
C TRP A 89 3.44 14.75 15.01
N ARG A 90 2.49 13.82 15.15
CA ARG A 90 1.90 13.10 14.03
C ARG A 90 1.20 14.04 13.03
N LEU A 91 0.43 15.00 13.53
CA LEU A 91 -0.26 15.98 12.71
C LEU A 91 0.72 16.99 12.09
N VAL A 92 1.76 17.42 12.83
CA VAL A 92 2.83 18.27 12.27
C VAL A 92 3.56 17.53 11.16
N TYR A 93 3.81 16.23 11.33
CA TYR A 93 4.40 15.40 10.29
C TYR A 93 3.46 15.28 9.09
N ASN A 94 2.26 14.71 9.24
CA ASN A 94 1.44 14.38 8.07
C ASN A 94 0.70 15.57 7.47
N ILE A 95 0.16 16.47 8.31
CA ILE A 95 -0.57 17.66 7.82
C ILE A 95 0.39 18.84 7.63
N GLY A 96 1.31 19.08 8.57
CA GLY A 96 2.25 20.20 8.48
C GLY A 96 3.21 20.07 7.30
N ILE A 97 4.00 18.98 7.25
CA ILE A 97 4.89 18.70 6.10
C ILE A 97 4.05 18.49 4.84
N GLY A 98 2.92 17.79 4.93
CA GLY A 98 1.97 17.61 3.82
C GLY A 98 1.54 18.93 3.19
N ALA A 99 1.18 19.94 3.99
CA ALA A 99 0.82 21.26 3.50
C ALA A 99 2.01 21.95 2.81
N ILE A 100 3.21 21.93 3.44
CA ILE A 100 4.43 22.51 2.85
C ILE A 100 4.68 21.93 1.46
N LEU A 101 4.68 20.60 1.34
CA LEU A 101 4.92 19.88 0.10
C LEU A 101 3.80 20.12 -0.92
N HIS A 102 2.54 20.10 -0.49
CA HIS A 102 1.40 20.35 -1.36
C HIS A 102 1.46 21.73 -2.03
N TYR A 103 1.74 22.79 -1.25
CA TYR A 103 1.87 24.14 -1.79
C TYR A 103 3.17 24.34 -2.58
N GLN A 104 4.26 23.67 -2.19
CA GLN A 104 5.50 23.68 -2.94
C GLN A 104 5.31 23.06 -4.33
N SER A 105 4.69 21.88 -4.43
CA SER A 105 4.46 21.21 -5.71
C SER A 105 3.50 21.95 -6.65
N ARG A 106 2.58 22.76 -6.14
CA ARG A 106 1.60 23.49 -6.98
C ARG A 106 2.05 24.90 -7.33
N TYR A 107 2.72 25.59 -6.42
CA TYR A 107 2.94 27.03 -6.52
C TYR A 107 4.40 27.46 -6.26
N GLY A 108 5.30 26.52 -5.96
CA GLY A 108 6.67 26.82 -5.55
C GLY A 108 6.75 27.63 -4.26
N SER A 109 5.77 27.47 -3.36
CA SER A 109 5.62 28.34 -2.19
C SER A 109 6.80 28.27 -1.22
N PHE A 110 7.37 27.08 -0.99
CA PHE A 110 8.50 26.92 -0.09
C PHE A 110 9.78 27.50 -0.71
N LEU A 111 9.97 27.34 -2.03
CA LEU A 111 11.04 27.98 -2.78
C LEU A 111 10.95 29.53 -2.70
N LYS A 112 9.73 30.09 -2.86
CA LYS A 112 9.49 31.53 -2.69
C LYS A 112 9.79 31.98 -1.26
N PHE A 113 9.41 31.19 -0.26
CA PHE A 113 9.74 31.45 1.14
C PHE A 113 11.25 31.45 1.38
N TYR A 114 11.98 30.48 0.83
CA TYR A 114 13.44 30.41 0.87
C TYR A 114 14.08 31.65 0.24
N ARG A 115 13.67 32.03 -0.98
CA ARG A 115 14.20 33.22 -1.68
C ARG A 115 13.98 34.51 -0.90
N ARG A 116 12.80 34.67 -0.30
CA ARG A 116 12.46 35.87 0.49
C ARG A 116 13.20 35.93 1.82
N THR A 117 13.32 34.80 2.50
CA THR A 117 13.70 34.76 3.92
C THR A 117 15.17 34.43 4.08
N VAL A 118 15.64 33.35 3.44
CA VAL A 118 17.02 32.86 3.59
C VAL A 118 17.94 33.51 2.58
N HIS A 119 17.59 33.52 1.29
CA HIS A 119 18.46 34.11 0.26
C HIS A 119 18.66 35.63 0.47
N GLY A 120 17.65 36.33 1.01
CA GLY A 120 17.75 37.77 1.32
C GLY A 120 18.58 38.13 2.55
N HIS A 121 18.93 37.18 3.43
CA HIS A 121 19.57 37.48 4.72
C HIS A 121 20.85 36.66 4.95
N SER A 122 22.00 37.34 4.96
CA SER A 122 23.33 36.71 5.06
C SER A 122 23.57 35.90 6.34
N TRP A 123 22.86 36.20 7.44
CA TRP A 123 22.97 35.43 8.68
C TRP A 123 22.22 34.09 8.58
N MET A 124 21.09 34.04 7.85
CA MET A 124 20.33 32.81 7.63
C MET A 124 21.05 31.89 6.64
N GLN A 125 21.69 32.45 5.62
CA GLN A 125 22.56 31.70 4.72
C GLN A 125 23.70 31.04 5.50
N ARG A 126 24.41 31.81 6.34
CA ARG A 126 25.49 31.27 7.19
C ARG A 126 24.99 30.19 8.16
N LEU A 127 23.80 30.34 8.72
CA LEU A 127 23.19 29.32 9.57
C LEU A 127 22.89 28.04 8.78
N LEU A 128 22.35 28.16 7.58
CA LEU A 128 22.08 27.03 6.70
C LEU A 128 23.39 26.34 6.27
N GLU A 129 24.41 27.12 5.92
CA GLU A 129 25.75 26.63 5.59
C GLU A 129 26.38 25.83 6.73
N ALA A 130 26.31 26.35 7.96
CA ALA A 130 26.80 25.66 9.15
C ALA A 130 25.98 24.40 9.50
N SER A 131 24.72 24.34 9.06
CA SER A 131 23.79 23.27 9.41
C SER A 131 23.91 22.03 8.53
N ILE A 132 24.45 22.15 7.33
CA ILE A 132 24.49 21.07 6.33
C ILE A 132 25.88 20.43 6.32
N VAL A 133 25.90 19.10 6.38
CA VAL A 133 27.11 18.29 6.25
C VAL A 133 26.86 17.22 5.21
N PHE A 134 27.70 17.17 4.17
CA PHE A 134 27.68 16.13 3.15
C PHE A 134 28.47 14.89 3.57
N GLU A 135 28.17 13.75 2.94
CA GLU A 135 28.80 12.46 3.29
C GLU A 135 30.29 12.45 2.98
N ASP A 136 30.69 13.03 1.85
CA ASP A 136 32.07 13.23 1.43
C ASP A 136 32.82 14.31 2.24
N ASN A 137 32.18 14.86 3.29
CA ASN A 137 32.68 15.93 4.14
C ASN A 137 32.96 17.26 3.41
N THR A 138 32.47 17.45 2.19
CA THR A 138 32.60 18.72 1.47
C THR A 138 31.82 19.84 2.13
N GLU A 139 32.34 21.06 2.01
CA GLU A 139 31.69 22.25 2.57
C GLU A 139 30.52 22.69 1.67
N TYR A 140 29.33 22.71 2.25
CA TYR A 140 28.15 23.26 1.57
C TYR A 140 28.21 24.80 1.56
N LYS A 141 28.10 25.37 0.37
CA LYS A 141 28.02 26.81 0.11
C LYS A 141 26.74 27.09 -0.66
N VAL A 142 25.91 28.00 -0.17
CA VAL A 142 24.63 28.36 -0.81
C VAL A 142 24.85 28.84 -2.25
N SER A 143 25.94 29.58 -2.49
CA SER A 143 26.26 30.13 -3.81
C SER A 143 26.64 29.09 -4.88
N LYS A 144 26.92 27.84 -4.50
CA LYS A 144 27.35 26.78 -5.43
C LYS A 144 26.19 25.96 -6.01
N PHE A 145 24.99 26.10 -5.45
CA PHE A 145 23.83 25.28 -5.78
C PHE A 145 22.63 26.14 -6.17
N PRO A 146 21.72 25.61 -7.01
CA PRO A 146 20.49 26.31 -7.36
C PRO A 146 19.58 26.50 -6.14
N ASP A 147 18.72 27.52 -6.19
CA ASP A 147 17.79 27.84 -5.11
C ASP A 147 16.87 26.67 -4.77
N GLU A 148 16.48 25.86 -5.74
CA GLU A 148 15.65 24.66 -5.58
C GLU A 148 16.34 23.62 -4.68
N PHE A 149 17.64 23.39 -4.90
CA PHE A 149 18.44 22.52 -4.05
C PHE A 149 18.62 23.11 -2.65
N ASN A 150 18.94 24.40 -2.55
CA ASN A 150 19.13 25.06 -1.26
C ASN A 150 17.83 25.09 -0.43
N ALA A 151 16.68 25.28 -1.09
CA ALA A 151 15.36 25.20 -0.47
C ALA A 151 15.06 23.78 0.01
N TRP A 152 15.36 22.75 -0.79
CA TRP A 152 15.25 21.36 -0.36
C TRP A 152 16.14 21.07 0.86
N MET A 153 17.37 21.55 0.88
CA MET A 153 18.27 21.35 2.03
C MET A 153 17.75 22.01 3.32
N LEU A 154 17.12 23.18 3.23
CA LEU A 154 16.44 23.80 4.36
C LEU A 154 15.24 22.95 4.81
N PHE A 155 14.42 22.49 3.86
CA PHE A 155 13.26 21.63 4.14
C PHE A 155 13.67 20.37 4.89
N ARG A 156 14.78 19.73 4.50
CA ARG A 156 15.32 18.55 5.20
C ARG A 156 15.65 18.79 6.66
N GLN A 157 16.13 19.98 7.03
CA GLN A 157 16.40 20.29 8.44
C GLN A 157 15.11 20.38 9.26
N ILE A 158 14.05 20.94 8.67
CA ILE A 158 12.72 21.00 9.29
C ILE A 158 12.18 19.56 9.45
N GLU A 159 12.29 18.76 8.39
CA GLU A 159 11.84 17.38 8.39
C GLU A 159 12.55 16.54 9.47
N ASN A 160 13.87 16.64 9.59
CA ASN A 160 14.64 15.91 10.61
C ASN A 160 14.14 16.19 12.03
N VAL A 161 13.79 17.44 12.35
CA VAL A 161 13.20 17.78 13.65
C VAL A 161 11.83 17.12 13.79
N VAL A 162 10.96 17.24 12.79
CA VAL A 162 9.58 16.73 12.86
C VAL A 162 9.53 15.20 12.97
N LEU A 163 10.25 14.48 12.10
CA LEU A 163 10.26 13.01 12.07
C LEU A 163 10.87 12.41 13.34
N ALA A 164 11.96 13.00 13.85
CA ALA A 164 12.58 12.53 15.08
C ALA A 164 11.62 12.68 16.28
N ASN A 165 10.94 13.82 16.38
CA ASN A 165 9.99 14.09 17.46
C ASN A 165 8.70 13.25 17.36
N ASP A 166 8.22 13.00 16.15
CA ASP A 166 7.10 12.08 15.90
C ASP A 166 7.44 10.65 16.36
N LEU A 167 8.63 10.13 16.01
CA LEU A 167 9.05 8.80 16.43
C LEU A 167 9.22 8.70 17.95
N ILE A 168 9.92 9.65 18.58
CA ILE A 168 10.17 9.57 20.02
C ILE A 168 8.92 9.80 20.85
N SER A 169 7.99 10.67 20.42
CA SER A 169 6.71 10.83 21.11
C SER A 169 5.89 9.53 21.09
N TYR A 170 5.93 8.77 19.99
CA TYR A 170 5.34 7.43 19.93
C TYR A 170 6.05 6.44 20.87
N CYS A 171 7.39 6.47 20.94
CA CYS A 171 8.16 5.64 21.88
C CYS A 171 7.81 5.96 23.34
N VAL A 172 7.74 7.25 23.71
CA VAL A 172 7.36 7.69 25.06
C VAL A 172 5.93 7.21 25.37
N LEU A 173 4.98 7.42 24.46
CA LEU A 173 3.61 6.93 24.64
C LEU A 173 3.57 5.40 24.80
N SER A 174 4.40 4.67 24.05
CA SER A 174 4.50 3.22 24.16
C SER A 174 5.00 2.75 25.52
N VAL A 175 6.01 3.44 26.08
CA VAL A 175 6.55 3.18 27.42
C VAL A 175 5.52 3.50 28.50
N VAL A 176 4.84 4.65 28.38
CA VAL A 176 3.80 5.11 29.31
C VAL A 176 2.60 4.17 29.35
N CYS A 177 2.21 3.61 28.20
CA CYS A 177 1.13 2.64 28.04
C CYS A 177 1.53 1.18 28.38
N CYS A 178 2.80 0.92 28.71
CA CYS A 178 3.32 -0.43 28.85
C CYS A 178 2.82 -1.10 30.14
N GLU A 179 2.05 -2.16 29.99
CA GLU A 179 1.71 -3.03 31.13
C GLU A 179 2.91 -3.87 31.57
N LYS A 180 2.92 -4.26 32.85
CA LYS A 180 3.98 -5.13 33.39
C LYS A 180 4.00 -6.47 32.67
N LEU A 181 5.17 -6.82 32.14
CA LEU A 181 5.43 -8.11 31.50
C LEU A 181 5.59 -9.20 32.56
N SER A 182 4.83 -10.30 32.41
CA SER A 182 5.01 -11.51 33.22
C SER A 182 5.74 -12.60 32.42
N LEU A 183 6.98 -12.91 32.78
CA LEU A 183 7.78 -13.94 32.11
C LEU A 183 7.24 -15.38 32.29
N THR A 184 6.32 -15.59 33.23
CA THR A 184 5.68 -16.89 33.47
C THR A 184 4.42 -17.08 32.63
N SER A 185 3.86 -16.00 32.05
CA SER A 185 2.67 -16.07 31.19
C SER A 185 3.09 -16.36 29.74
N PRO A 186 2.68 -17.50 29.16
CA PRO A 186 2.96 -17.78 27.75
C PRO A 186 2.36 -16.73 26.81
N VAL A 187 1.21 -16.14 27.18
CA VAL A 187 0.54 -15.09 26.39
C VAL A 187 1.39 -13.82 26.37
N ASP A 188 1.91 -13.40 27.52
CA ASP A 188 2.78 -12.22 27.64
C ASP A 188 4.06 -12.41 26.81
N LEU A 189 4.66 -13.61 26.87
CA LEU A 189 5.84 -13.93 26.07
C LEU A 189 5.54 -13.91 24.57
N LEU A 190 4.39 -14.46 24.14
CA LEU A 190 3.98 -14.43 22.75
C LEU A 190 3.72 -12.99 22.26
N CYS A 191 3.03 -12.16 23.04
CA CYS A 191 2.82 -10.75 22.73
C CYS A 191 4.14 -9.98 22.61
N PHE A 192 5.08 -10.23 23.53
CA PHE A 192 6.40 -9.63 23.50
C PHE A 192 7.20 -10.04 22.25
N VAL A 193 7.28 -11.34 21.97
CA VAL A 193 7.96 -11.86 20.78
C VAL A 193 7.33 -11.31 19.50
N PHE A 194 6.01 -11.27 19.42
CA PHE A 194 5.28 -10.69 18.29
C PHE A 194 5.66 -9.21 18.10
N GLY A 195 5.66 -8.41 19.17
CA GLY A 195 6.14 -7.03 19.14
C GLY A 195 7.55 -6.90 18.60
N CYS A 196 8.51 -7.66 19.16
CA CYS A 196 9.90 -7.65 18.70
C CYS A 196 10.04 -8.01 17.22
N VAL A 197 9.32 -9.04 16.75
CA VAL A 197 9.33 -9.46 15.34
C VAL A 197 8.81 -8.35 14.43
N THR A 198 7.70 -7.69 14.79
CA THR A 198 7.15 -6.59 13.99
C THR A 198 8.06 -5.36 13.95
N ILE A 199 8.76 -5.04 15.05
CA ILE A 199 9.77 -3.98 15.08
C ILE A 199 10.93 -4.34 14.16
N ALA A 200 11.49 -5.54 14.29
CA ALA A 200 12.60 -6.00 13.44
C ALA A 200 12.21 -6.00 11.95
N PHE A 201 11.00 -6.45 11.64
CA PHE A 201 10.45 -6.43 10.28
C PHE A 201 10.27 -5.01 9.74
N ALA A 202 9.77 -4.08 10.55
CA ALA A 202 9.61 -2.68 10.15
C ALA A 202 10.95 -1.99 9.90
N LEU A 203 11.95 -2.23 10.77
CA LEU A 203 13.31 -1.72 10.60
C LEU A 203 13.96 -2.26 9.33
N TRP A 204 13.84 -3.58 9.10
CA TRP A 204 14.32 -4.19 7.86
C TRP A 204 13.62 -3.59 6.63
N SER A 205 12.29 -3.46 6.66
CA SER A 205 11.50 -2.91 5.55
C SER A 205 11.91 -1.46 5.24
N LYS A 206 12.09 -0.62 6.26
CA LYS A 206 12.54 0.77 6.08
C LYS A 206 13.99 0.86 5.58
N SER A 207 14.88 0.02 6.09
CA SER A 207 16.28 -0.02 5.64
C SER A 207 16.41 -0.47 4.18
N ASP A 208 15.69 -1.53 3.78
CA ASP A 208 15.70 -2.00 2.39
C ASP A 208 15.02 -0.99 1.46
N ALA A 209 13.98 -0.30 1.91
CA ALA A 209 13.36 0.77 1.14
C ALA A 209 14.32 1.94 0.92
N HIS A 210 14.97 2.41 1.98
CA HIS A 210 15.96 3.50 1.93
C HIS A 210 17.12 3.18 0.99
N ARG A 211 17.62 1.93 1.00
CA ARG A 211 18.66 1.46 0.07
C ARG A 211 18.26 1.64 -1.40
N VAL A 212 16.98 1.44 -1.73
CA VAL A 212 16.47 1.49 -3.11
C VAL A 212 16.21 2.92 -3.56
N VAL A 213 15.56 3.73 -2.72
CA VAL A 213 15.12 5.09 -3.11
C VAL A 213 16.19 6.16 -2.85
N GLY A 214 17.10 5.91 -1.91
CA GLY A 214 18.12 6.87 -1.48
C GLY A 214 17.57 8.06 -0.71
N ASP A 215 18.48 8.92 -0.23
CA ASP A 215 18.15 10.11 0.55
C ASP A 215 17.24 11.09 -0.20
N PHE A 216 17.45 11.25 -1.51
CA PHE A 216 16.69 12.19 -2.32
C PHE A 216 15.17 11.95 -2.23
N ALA A 217 14.74 10.72 -2.48
CA ALA A 217 13.32 10.36 -2.41
C ALA A 217 12.83 10.15 -0.97
N TRP A 218 13.70 9.79 -0.02
CA TRP A 218 13.34 9.70 1.39
C TRP A 218 12.86 11.04 1.96
N TYR A 219 13.44 12.15 1.50
CA TYR A 219 13.12 13.53 1.88
C TYR A 219 12.30 14.29 0.83
N TRP A 220 11.48 13.58 0.03
CA TRP A 220 10.57 14.18 -0.97
C TRP A 220 11.25 15.21 -1.91
N GLY A 221 12.48 14.94 -2.34
CA GLY A 221 13.26 15.88 -3.16
C GLY A 221 12.62 16.19 -4.52
N ASP A 222 11.80 15.29 -5.05
CA ASP A 222 11.04 15.44 -6.29
C ASP A 222 9.99 16.56 -6.26
N PHE A 223 9.62 17.03 -5.06
CA PHE A 223 8.82 18.24 -4.89
C PHE A 223 9.57 19.53 -5.23
N PHE A 224 10.90 19.48 -5.33
CA PHE A 224 11.77 20.63 -5.58
C PHE A 224 12.42 20.60 -6.96
N PHE A 225 12.99 19.47 -7.35
CA PHE A 225 13.65 19.24 -8.64
C PHE A 225 13.63 17.74 -8.97
N LEU A 226 13.82 17.34 -10.23
CA LEU A 226 13.85 15.92 -10.60
C LEU A 226 15.27 15.36 -10.51
N LEU A 227 15.40 14.07 -10.22
CA LEU A 227 16.69 13.37 -10.27
C LEU A 227 16.78 12.52 -11.53
N ASP A 228 17.84 12.69 -12.31
CA ASP A 228 18.11 11.90 -13.53
C ASP A 228 18.65 10.52 -13.13
N LYS A 229 17.76 9.68 -12.58
CA LYS A 229 18.06 8.32 -12.13
C LYS A 229 16.93 7.38 -12.50
N ASN A 230 17.28 6.23 -13.08
CA ASN A 230 16.31 5.17 -13.36
C ASN A 230 15.87 4.51 -12.04
N LEU A 231 14.57 4.57 -11.74
CA LEU A 231 13.98 3.88 -10.60
C LEU A 231 14.03 2.36 -10.81
N THR A 232 15.03 1.69 -10.22
CA THR A 232 15.08 0.24 -10.17
C THR A 232 14.25 -0.27 -9.00
N PHE A 233 13.09 -0.84 -9.27
CA PHE A 233 12.28 -1.46 -8.23
C PHE A 233 12.81 -2.85 -7.87
N ASP A 234 13.70 -2.91 -6.87
CA ASP A 234 14.27 -4.13 -6.29
C ASP A 234 13.85 -4.31 -4.81
N GLY A 235 14.02 -5.52 -4.28
CA GLY A 235 13.82 -5.85 -2.88
C GLY A 235 12.39 -5.61 -2.40
N ILE A 236 12.24 -4.87 -1.31
CA ILE A 236 10.95 -4.60 -0.66
C ILE A 236 9.90 -3.98 -1.60
N PHE A 237 10.32 -3.20 -2.61
CA PHE A 237 9.41 -2.58 -3.59
C PHE A 237 8.84 -3.57 -4.61
N GLN A 238 9.38 -4.80 -4.71
CA GLN A 238 8.75 -5.88 -5.47
C GLN A 238 7.66 -6.60 -4.68
N MET A 239 7.68 -6.46 -3.34
CA MET A 239 6.74 -7.12 -2.44
C MET A 239 5.55 -6.22 -2.07
N PHE A 240 5.76 -4.90 -1.98
CA PHE A 240 4.73 -3.96 -1.52
C PHE A 240 4.70 -2.64 -2.34
N PRO A 241 3.52 -2.03 -2.55
CA PRO A 241 3.34 -0.79 -3.33
C PRO A 241 4.04 0.43 -2.72
N HIS A 242 3.94 0.60 -1.41
CA HIS A 242 4.55 1.72 -0.70
C HIS A 242 5.14 1.21 0.62
N PRO A 243 6.28 0.51 0.60
CA PRO A 243 6.79 -0.19 1.77
C PRO A 243 7.10 0.74 2.94
N MET A 244 7.48 2.00 2.67
CA MET A 244 7.70 3.01 3.71
C MET A 244 6.42 3.41 4.46
N TYR A 245 5.28 3.38 3.77
CA TYR A 245 3.97 3.84 4.23
C TYR A 245 3.04 2.69 4.65
N THR A 246 3.41 1.44 4.37
CA THR A 246 2.59 0.25 4.64
C THR A 246 3.31 -0.69 5.62
N VAL A 247 4.11 -1.63 5.12
CA VAL A 247 4.82 -2.62 5.95
C VAL A 247 5.87 -2.01 6.88
N GLY A 248 6.42 -0.85 6.54
CA GLY A 248 7.28 -0.06 7.42
C GLY A 248 6.59 0.45 8.68
N TYR A 249 5.25 0.40 8.73
CA TYR A 249 4.43 0.73 9.90
C TYR A 249 3.96 -0.51 10.69
N ALA A 250 4.43 -1.71 10.35
CA ALA A 250 4.04 -2.95 11.04
C ALA A 250 4.28 -2.90 12.57
N PHE A 251 5.33 -2.21 13.01
CA PHE A 251 5.62 -2.02 14.43
C PHE A 251 4.48 -1.31 15.18
N MET A 252 3.73 -0.42 14.51
CA MET A 252 2.60 0.27 15.14
C MET A 252 1.45 -0.69 15.50
N TYR A 253 1.42 -1.89 14.93
CA TYR A 253 0.41 -2.90 15.29
C TYR A 253 0.95 -3.92 16.28
N GLY A 254 2.24 -4.24 16.25
CA GLY A 254 2.84 -5.19 17.21
C GLY A 254 3.24 -4.57 18.54
N VAL A 255 3.62 -3.29 18.58
CA VAL A 255 3.95 -2.60 19.84
C VAL A 255 2.73 -2.51 20.78
N PRO A 256 1.51 -2.14 20.35
CA PRO A 256 0.32 -2.20 21.20
C PRO A 256 0.01 -3.59 21.75
N VAL A 257 0.26 -4.64 20.97
CA VAL A 257 0.09 -6.02 21.42
C VAL A 257 1.12 -6.36 22.50
N MET A 258 2.37 -5.96 22.28
CA MET A 258 3.46 -6.12 23.25
C MET A 258 3.21 -5.36 24.56
N THR A 259 2.65 -4.15 24.49
CA THR A 259 2.33 -3.33 25.66
C THR A 259 0.98 -3.67 26.29
N LYS A 260 0.19 -4.54 25.65
CA LYS A 260 -1.19 -4.93 26.03
C LYS A 260 -2.14 -3.73 26.16
N SER A 261 -1.96 -2.68 25.35
CA SER A 261 -2.69 -1.43 25.50
C SER A 261 -3.62 -1.12 24.32
N TYR A 262 -4.94 -1.04 24.61
CA TYR A 262 -5.94 -0.57 23.63
C TYR A 262 -5.73 0.90 23.26
N THR A 263 -5.40 1.76 24.24
CA THR A 263 -5.09 3.18 23.99
C THR A 263 -3.96 3.32 22.97
N LEU A 264 -2.87 2.58 23.16
CA LEU A 264 -1.75 2.60 22.22
C LEU A 264 -2.17 2.07 20.85
N PHE A 265 -3.01 1.02 20.79
CA PHE A 265 -3.53 0.50 19.53
C PHE A 265 -4.34 1.55 18.76
N TYR A 266 -5.25 2.27 19.41
CA TYR A 266 -6.02 3.32 18.72
C TYR A 266 -5.14 4.47 18.26
N MET A 267 -4.16 4.89 19.08
CA MET A 267 -3.20 5.92 18.68
C MET A 267 -2.31 5.46 17.51
N SER A 268 -1.89 4.20 17.49
CA SER A 268 -1.18 3.59 16.36
C SER A 268 -2.01 3.60 15.07
N VAL A 269 -3.28 3.19 15.16
CA VAL A 269 -4.20 3.21 14.01
C VAL A 269 -4.37 4.64 13.50
N PHE A 270 -4.59 5.61 14.39
CA PHE A 270 -4.65 7.02 14.03
C PHE A 270 -3.37 7.47 13.32
N GLY A 271 -2.19 7.17 13.87
CA GLY A 271 -0.91 7.56 13.29
C GLY A 271 -0.67 6.97 11.90
N HIS A 272 -1.01 5.70 11.69
CA HIS A 272 -0.88 5.06 10.39
C HIS A 272 -1.92 5.59 9.38
N LEU A 273 -3.16 5.85 9.80
CA LEU A 273 -4.16 6.48 8.94
C LEU A 273 -3.76 7.89 8.51
N CYS A 274 -3.14 8.70 9.38
CA CYS A 274 -2.55 9.98 9.00
C CYS A 274 -1.47 9.82 7.93
N GLN A 275 -0.63 8.78 8.05
CA GLN A 275 0.39 8.48 7.05
C GLN A 275 -0.20 8.07 5.70
N LEU A 276 -1.22 7.21 5.71
CA LEU A 276 -1.92 6.80 4.49
C LEU A 276 -2.68 7.97 3.85
N ALA A 277 -3.24 8.87 4.66
CA ALA A 277 -3.86 10.10 4.17
C ALA A 277 -2.83 11.04 3.51
N PHE A 278 -1.64 11.19 4.09
CA PHE A 278 -0.56 11.94 3.45
C PHE A 278 -0.20 11.34 2.07
N LEU A 279 -0.04 10.02 1.99
CA LEU A 279 0.22 9.32 0.74
C LEU A 279 -0.88 9.58 -0.30
N ALA A 280 -2.15 9.43 0.10
CA ALA A 280 -3.29 9.56 -0.80
C ALA A 280 -3.56 11.01 -1.27
N PHE A 281 -3.36 12.01 -0.41
CA PHE A 281 -3.75 13.40 -0.69
C PHE A 281 -2.59 14.33 -1.06
N VAL A 282 -1.34 13.94 -0.79
CA VAL A 282 -0.15 14.77 -1.06
C VAL A 282 0.77 14.11 -2.05
N GLU A 283 1.26 12.90 -1.74
CA GLU A 283 2.31 12.25 -2.52
C GLU A 283 1.81 11.64 -3.82
N ASN A 284 0.74 10.83 -3.81
CA ASN A 284 0.18 10.26 -5.04
C ASN A 284 -0.25 11.35 -6.05
N PRO A 285 -1.00 12.40 -5.65
CA PRO A 285 -1.34 13.48 -6.58
C PRO A 285 -0.15 14.31 -7.06
N HIS A 286 0.99 14.27 -6.35
CA HIS A 286 2.24 14.84 -6.85
C HIS A 286 2.85 13.91 -7.90
N ILE A 287 3.01 12.62 -7.59
CA ILE A 287 3.55 11.60 -8.49
C ILE A 287 2.78 11.59 -9.81
N ASP A 288 1.44 11.60 -9.75
CA ASP A 288 0.60 11.56 -10.94
C ASP A 288 0.80 12.78 -11.84
N ARG A 289 0.99 13.98 -11.25
CA ARG A 289 1.24 15.20 -12.02
C ARG A 289 2.66 15.26 -12.59
N THR A 290 3.63 14.72 -11.86
CA THR A 290 5.05 14.81 -12.23
C THR A 290 5.45 13.72 -13.23
N TYR A 291 5.01 12.48 -13.03
CA TYR A 291 5.51 11.33 -13.77
C TYR A 291 4.49 10.76 -14.78
N ASN A 292 3.18 10.76 -14.48
CA ASN A 292 2.20 10.18 -15.42
C ASN A 292 1.99 11.08 -16.64
N VAL A 293 2.13 12.41 -16.51
CA VAL A 293 2.06 13.34 -17.64
C VAL A 293 3.22 13.14 -18.63
N LEU A 294 4.34 12.61 -18.16
CA LEU A 294 5.50 12.30 -19.01
C LEU A 294 5.32 10.99 -19.79
N SER A 295 4.32 10.17 -19.45
CA SER A 295 4.07 8.87 -20.07
C SER A 295 3.05 9.02 -21.21
N SER A 296 3.50 8.91 -22.47
CA SER A 296 2.59 8.87 -23.62
C SER A 296 1.91 7.50 -23.72
N PRO A 297 0.60 7.41 -24.05
CA PRO A 297 -0.08 6.13 -24.23
C PRO A 297 0.60 5.30 -25.30
N THR A 298 0.81 4.03 -25.01
CA THR A 298 1.38 3.09 -25.98
C THR A 298 0.44 2.89 -27.18
N PRO A 299 0.95 2.59 -28.39
CA PRO A 299 0.10 2.30 -29.55
C PRO A 299 -0.95 1.21 -29.26
N GLU A 300 -0.61 0.22 -28.44
CA GLU A 300 -1.54 -0.85 -28.05
C GLU A 300 -2.65 -0.36 -27.10
N GLU A 301 -2.35 0.55 -26.17
CA GLU A 301 -3.38 1.19 -25.34
C GLU A 301 -4.34 2.03 -26.17
N GLN A 302 -3.82 2.71 -27.20
CA GLN A 302 -4.65 3.44 -28.15
C GLN A 302 -5.57 2.49 -28.93
N GLN A 303 -5.06 1.36 -29.41
CA GLN A 303 -5.87 0.34 -30.07
C GLN A 303 -6.94 -0.25 -29.15
N ARG A 304 -6.57 -0.62 -27.92
CA ARG A 304 -7.53 -1.11 -26.91
C ARG A 304 -8.62 -0.08 -26.66
N ASN A 305 -8.25 1.18 -26.47
CA ASN A 305 -9.21 2.26 -26.23
C ASN A 305 -10.11 2.51 -27.44
N ALA A 306 -9.60 2.34 -28.67
CA ALA A 306 -10.41 2.46 -29.89
C ALA A 306 -11.48 1.36 -29.99
N VAL A 307 -11.17 0.12 -29.60
CA VAL A 307 -12.16 -0.99 -29.59
C VAL A 307 -13.19 -0.81 -28.47
N LEU A 308 -12.72 -0.43 -27.28
CA LEU A 308 -13.56 -0.35 -26.09
C LEU A 308 -14.44 0.91 -26.08
N TYR A 309 -13.85 2.06 -26.39
CA TYR A 309 -14.43 3.40 -26.20
C TYR A 309 -14.44 4.23 -27.49
N GLY A 310 -14.27 3.60 -28.66
CA GLY A 310 -14.25 4.28 -29.96
C GLY A 310 -15.53 5.07 -30.26
N ASN A 311 -15.46 5.90 -31.29
CA ASN A 311 -16.59 6.75 -31.68
C ASN A 311 -17.61 5.93 -32.50
N GLY A 312 -18.81 5.68 -31.95
CA GLY A 312 -19.95 5.17 -32.72
C GLY A 312 -20.78 4.10 -32.02
N LYS A 313 -21.60 3.40 -32.80
CA LYS A 313 -22.42 2.25 -32.35
C LYS A 313 -21.60 0.97 -32.11
N ASP A 314 -20.33 0.96 -32.53
CA ASP A 314 -19.48 -0.22 -32.53
C ASP A 314 -18.69 -0.40 -31.21
N ALA A 315 -18.73 0.59 -30.31
CA ALA A 315 -18.07 0.54 -29.02
C ALA A 315 -18.77 -0.42 -28.04
N TYR A 316 -17.97 -1.23 -27.33
CA TYR A 316 -18.49 -2.19 -26.34
C TYR A 316 -18.79 -1.56 -24.96
N LEU A 317 -18.18 -0.42 -24.65
CA LEU A 317 -18.30 0.27 -23.37
C LEU A 317 -18.73 1.71 -23.55
N GLU A 318 -19.70 2.13 -22.74
CA GLU A 318 -20.00 3.55 -22.59
C GLU A 318 -18.99 4.19 -21.63
N HIS A 319 -18.72 5.48 -21.85
CA HIS A 319 -18.05 6.27 -20.82
C HIS A 319 -18.98 6.35 -19.60
N ASN A 320 -18.51 5.84 -18.45
CA ASN A 320 -19.23 5.77 -17.17
C ASN A 320 -20.28 4.65 -17.09
N GLU A 321 -19.82 3.40 -17.18
CA GLU A 321 -20.64 2.22 -16.87
C GLU A 321 -21.08 2.18 -15.40
N LEU A 322 -22.24 1.55 -15.14
CA LEU A 322 -22.71 1.36 -13.76
C LEU A 322 -21.85 0.31 -13.06
N VAL A 323 -21.02 0.75 -12.12
CA VAL A 323 -20.18 -0.12 -11.30
C VAL A 323 -20.66 -0.03 -9.86
N VAL A 324 -21.39 -1.04 -9.41
CA VAL A 324 -22.22 -1.03 -8.20
C VAL A 324 -23.19 0.15 -8.24
N PHE A 325 -22.83 1.28 -7.62
CA PHE A 325 -23.57 2.55 -7.66
C PHE A 325 -22.74 3.72 -8.24
N LEU A 326 -21.48 3.50 -8.61
CA LEU A 326 -20.68 4.50 -9.30
C LEU A 326 -21.26 4.74 -10.69
N HIS A 327 -21.32 6.02 -11.09
CA HIS A 327 -21.91 6.46 -12.36
C HIS A 327 -23.40 6.14 -12.53
N PHE A 328 -24.16 6.12 -11.43
CA PHE A 328 -25.61 5.93 -11.46
C PHE A 328 -26.32 7.00 -12.31
N LYS A 329 -27.14 6.55 -13.26
CA LYS A 329 -27.96 7.42 -14.13
C LYS A 329 -29.44 7.16 -13.82
N VAL A 330 -30.12 8.17 -13.27
CA VAL A 330 -31.53 8.07 -12.80
C VAL A 330 -32.49 7.50 -13.85
N PHE A 331 -32.31 7.87 -15.11
CA PHE A 331 -33.19 7.46 -16.21
C PHE A 331 -32.72 6.20 -16.96
N ARG A 332 -31.59 5.59 -16.57
CA ARG A 332 -31.17 4.30 -17.15
C ARG A 332 -31.96 3.19 -16.47
N ALA A 333 -32.76 2.45 -17.25
CA ALA A 333 -33.72 1.47 -16.70
C ALA A 333 -33.07 0.43 -15.78
N SER A 334 -31.88 -0.07 -16.11
CA SER A 334 -31.13 -1.02 -15.27
C SER A 334 -30.77 -0.45 -13.90
N ASP A 335 -30.45 0.83 -13.84
CA ASP A 335 -30.00 1.51 -12.63
C ASP A 335 -31.19 1.71 -11.69
N LEU A 336 -32.31 2.19 -12.25
CA LEU A 336 -33.55 2.35 -11.49
C LEU A 336 -34.06 1.02 -10.93
N LEU A 337 -34.01 -0.06 -11.72
CA LEU A 337 -34.39 -1.39 -11.26
C LEU A 337 -33.46 -1.92 -10.16
N LEU A 338 -32.15 -1.66 -10.27
CA LEU A 338 -31.19 -2.00 -9.22
C LEU A 338 -31.51 -1.23 -7.92
N ALA A 339 -31.76 0.07 -8.03
CA ALA A 339 -32.13 0.91 -6.89
C ALA A 339 -33.42 0.44 -6.21
N LEU A 340 -34.47 0.13 -7.00
CA LEU A 340 -35.72 -0.43 -6.48
C LEU A 340 -35.50 -1.76 -5.77
N THR A 341 -34.68 -2.64 -6.35
CA THR A 341 -34.33 -3.92 -5.72
C THR A 341 -33.63 -3.71 -4.39
N VAL A 342 -32.67 -2.78 -4.32
CA VAL A 342 -31.95 -2.41 -3.09
C VAL A 342 -32.92 -1.87 -2.04
N ILE A 343 -33.86 -1.01 -2.43
CA ILE A 343 -34.90 -0.49 -1.53
C ILE A 343 -35.77 -1.63 -0.98
N TYR A 344 -36.21 -2.58 -1.82
CA TYR A 344 -36.97 -3.74 -1.36
C TYR A 344 -36.19 -4.62 -0.40
N LEU A 345 -34.90 -4.85 -0.68
CA LEU A 345 -34.02 -5.61 0.21
C LEU A 345 -33.83 -4.93 1.57
N LEU A 346 -33.62 -3.61 1.58
CA LEU A 346 -33.54 -2.83 2.82
C LEU A 346 -34.86 -2.85 3.60
N ALA A 347 -36.01 -2.75 2.91
CA ALA A 347 -37.33 -2.80 3.53
C ALA A 347 -37.59 -4.12 4.26
N THR A 348 -36.94 -5.22 3.87
CA THR A 348 -37.04 -6.50 4.60
C THR A 348 -36.61 -6.36 6.06
N LEU A 349 -35.70 -5.43 6.40
CA LEU A 349 -35.27 -5.22 7.79
C LEU A 349 -36.41 -4.81 8.71
N LEU A 350 -37.45 -4.17 8.18
CA LEU A 350 -38.65 -3.75 8.91
C LEU A 350 -39.64 -4.91 9.13
N LEU A 351 -39.45 -6.03 8.42
CA LEU A 351 -40.31 -7.20 8.53
C LEU A 351 -39.81 -8.14 9.65
N PRO A 352 -40.71 -8.85 10.35
CA PRO A 352 -40.36 -9.82 11.40
C PRO A 352 -39.92 -11.16 10.79
N LEU A 353 -38.96 -11.13 9.87
CA LEU A 353 -38.42 -12.32 9.22
C LEU A 353 -37.39 -13.01 10.14
N PRO A 354 -37.40 -14.35 10.23
CA PRO A 354 -36.41 -15.07 11.02
C PRO A 354 -34.99 -14.88 10.45
N PRO A 355 -33.95 -14.69 11.29
CA PRO A 355 -32.59 -14.41 10.84
C PRO A 355 -32.02 -15.44 9.84
N TRP A 356 -32.38 -16.72 9.98
CA TRP A 356 -31.86 -17.77 9.10
C TRP A 356 -32.23 -17.55 7.62
N LEU A 357 -33.33 -16.85 7.31
CA LEU A 357 -33.68 -16.49 5.94
C LEU A 357 -32.65 -15.56 5.32
N TYR A 358 -32.07 -14.63 6.09
CA TYR A 358 -31.00 -13.77 5.60
C TYR A 358 -29.72 -14.55 5.30
N ALA A 359 -29.37 -15.50 6.17
CA ALA A 359 -28.22 -16.38 5.93
C ALA A 359 -28.43 -17.25 4.68
N ALA A 360 -29.61 -17.86 4.53
CA ALA A 360 -29.98 -18.62 3.35
C ALA A 360 -29.98 -17.76 2.07
N HIS A 361 -30.44 -16.52 2.16
CA HIS A 361 -30.46 -15.58 1.05
C HIS A 361 -29.05 -15.20 0.58
N VAL A 362 -28.09 -15.01 1.50
CA VAL A 362 -26.68 -14.81 1.12
C VAL A 362 -26.14 -16.03 0.38
N VAL A 363 -26.39 -17.23 0.89
CA VAL A 363 -25.92 -18.46 0.23
C VAL A 363 -26.56 -18.63 -1.15
N ALA A 364 -27.84 -18.34 -1.30
CA ALA A 364 -28.53 -18.37 -2.59
C ALA A 364 -27.91 -17.39 -3.60
N TRP A 365 -27.64 -16.15 -3.20
CA TRP A 365 -26.98 -15.17 -4.08
C TRP A 365 -25.53 -15.53 -4.38
N ARG A 366 -24.81 -16.17 -3.46
CA ARG A 366 -23.48 -16.72 -3.73
C ARG A 366 -23.51 -17.84 -4.75
N LEU A 367 -24.47 -18.76 -4.66
CA LEU A 367 -24.68 -19.81 -5.65
C LEU A 367 -25.04 -19.21 -7.02
N PHE A 368 -25.86 -18.17 -7.05
CA PHE A 368 -26.19 -17.48 -8.28
C PHE A 368 -24.97 -16.75 -8.88
N HIS A 369 -24.31 -15.89 -8.10
CA HIS A 369 -23.22 -15.05 -8.54
C HIS A 369 -21.96 -15.84 -8.92
N ASN A 370 -21.47 -16.70 -8.02
CA ASN A 370 -20.24 -17.45 -8.26
C ASN A 370 -20.50 -18.80 -8.97
N GLY A 371 -21.66 -19.41 -8.78
CA GLY A 371 -22.01 -20.68 -9.41
C GLY A 371 -22.65 -20.49 -10.78
N PHE A 372 -23.85 -19.92 -10.85
CA PHE A 372 -24.61 -19.79 -12.11
C PHE A 372 -23.93 -18.85 -13.11
N LEU A 373 -23.56 -17.63 -12.72
CA LEU A 373 -22.85 -16.72 -13.64
C LEU A 373 -21.45 -17.25 -14.00
N GLY A 374 -20.79 -17.96 -13.08
CA GLY A 374 -19.54 -18.67 -13.37
C GLY A 374 -19.70 -19.78 -14.41
N TYR A 375 -20.80 -20.53 -14.34
CA TYR A 375 -21.15 -21.50 -15.38
C TYR A 375 -21.40 -20.82 -16.73
N LEU A 376 -22.14 -19.69 -16.75
CA LEU A 376 -22.35 -18.90 -17.97
C LEU A 376 -21.03 -18.44 -18.59
N LEU A 377 -20.10 -17.89 -17.78
CA LEU A 377 -18.77 -17.50 -18.26
C LEU A 377 -17.97 -18.69 -18.80
N LYS A 378 -18.05 -19.85 -18.13
CA LYS A 378 -17.38 -21.06 -18.63
C LYS A 378 -17.91 -21.48 -20.00
N MET A 379 -19.24 -21.47 -20.19
CA MET A 379 -19.87 -21.78 -21.47
C MET A 379 -19.60 -20.69 -22.53
N GLU A 380 -19.51 -19.43 -22.12
CA GLU A 380 -19.12 -18.32 -22.99
C GLU A 380 -17.69 -18.49 -23.50
N SER A 381 -16.76 -18.83 -22.60
CA SER A 381 -15.36 -19.11 -22.94
C SER A 381 -15.20 -20.28 -23.91
N GLN A 382 -16.03 -21.33 -23.78
CA GLN A 382 -15.92 -22.56 -24.58
C GLN A 382 -16.63 -22.46 -25.93
N GLU A 383 -17.88 -21.97 -25.92
CA GLU A 383 -18.80 -22.08 -27.05
C GLU A 383 -19.47 -20.75 -27.41
N LYS A 384 -19.13 -19.63 -26.74
CA LYS A 384 -19.84 -18.35 -26.89
C LYS A 384 -21.34 -18.47 -26.65
N TRP A 385 -21.70 -19.36 -25.72
CA TRP A 385 -23.09 -19.78 -25.51
C TRP A 385 -24.00 -18.60 -25.17
N PHE A 386 -23.58 -17.68 -24.30
CA PHE A 386 -24.40 -16.53 -23.94
C PHE A 386 -24.52 -15.57 -25.12
N SER A 387 -23.40 -15.26 -25.78
CA SER A 387 -23.38 -14.35 -26.94
C SER A 387 -24.22 -14.84 -28.13
N ARG A 388 -24.30 -16.16 -28.35
CA ARG A 388 -25.14 -16.76 -29.41
C ARG A 388 -26.65 -16.51 -29.27
N HIS A 389 -27.13 -16.12 -28.09
CA HIS A 389 -28.54 -15.78 -27.88
C HIS A 389 -28.91 -14.36 -28.34
N TYR A 390 -27.91 -13.57 -28.74
CA TYR A 390 -28.09 -12.20 -29.18
C TYR A 390 -27.68 -12.07 -30.65
N ALA A 391 -28.32 -11.15 -31.36
CA ALA A 391 -27.98 -10.85 -32.75
C ALA A 391 -26.61 -10.16 -32.88
N ASP A 392 -26.13 -9.55 -31.79
CA ASP A 392 -25.00 -8.65 -31.78
C ASP A 392 -24.14 -8.87 -30.51
N PRO A 393 -22.80 -9.02 -30.62
CA PRO A 393 -21.90 -9.22 -29.48
C PRO A 393 -21.96 -8.08 -28.46
N GLN A 394 -22.12 -6.83 -28.89
CA GLN A 394 -22.25 -5.68 -28.00
C GLN A 394 -23.56 -5.78 -27.21
N ALA A 395 -24.67 -6.19 -27.83
CA ALA A 395 -25.93 -6.43 -27.13
C ALA A 395 -25.81 -7.54 -26.08
N ALA A 396 -25.09 -8.62 -26.38
CA ALA A 396 -24.79 -9.67 -25.40
C ALA A 396 -24.01 -9.09 -24.21
N PHE A 397 -22.87 -8.45 -24.48
CA PHE A 397 -22.02 -7.90 -23.42
C PHE A 397 -22.75 -6.84 -22.57
N ASN A 398 -23.58 -6.00 -23.19
CA ASN A 398 -24.42 -5.03 -22.48
C ASN A 398 -25.41 -5.67 -21.50
N ASN A 399 -26.02 -6.80 -21.85
CA ASN A 399 -26.89 -7.53 -20.93
C ASN A 399 -26.10 -8.24 -19.83
N TRP A 400 -24.94 -8.81 -20.17
CA TRP A 400 -24.02 -9.40 -19.20
C TRP A 400 -23.62 -8.40 -18.11
N LYS A 401 -23.16 -7.19 -18.50
CA LYS A 401 -22.78 -6.11 -17.57
C LYS A 401 -23.88 -5.83 -16.54
N ARG A 402 -25.13 -5.72 -17.00
CA ARG A 402 -26.30 -5.44 -16.13
C ARG A 402 -26.58 -6.58 -15.15
N ILE A 403 -26.56 -7.83 -15.63
CA ILE A 403 -26.80 -9.02 -14.80
C ILE A 403 -25.68 -9.16 -13.75
N TYR A 404 -24.43 -9.04 -14.18
CA TYR A 404 -23.27 -9.14 -13.31
C TYR A 404 -23.28 -8.03 -12.24
N ASN A 405 -23.49 -6.77 -12.63
CA ASN A 405 -23.51 -5.65 -11.70
C ASN A 405 -24.62 -5.76 -10.65
N ALA A 406 -25.82 -6.17 -11.07
CA ALA A 406 -26.92 -6.40 -10.14
C ALA A 406 -26.59 -7.55 -9.18
N SER A 407 -26.04 -8.65 -9.70
CA SER A 407 -25.67 -9.83 -8.92
C SER A 407 -24.61 -9.52 -7.86
N VAL A 408 -23.52 -8.84 -8.21
CA VAL A 408 -22.46 -8.48 -7.25
C VAL A 408 -22.98 -7.52 -6.19
N THR A 409 -23.81 -6.54 -6.58
CA THR A 409 -24.42 -5.57 -5.66
C THR A 409 -25.34 -6.27 -4.65
N ILE A 410 -26.25 -7.13 -5.12
CA ILE A 410 -27.20 -7.83 -4.25
C ILE A 410 -26.48 -8.84 -3.36
N THR A 411 -25.45 -9.52 -3.86
CA THR A 411 -24.64 -10.47 -3.07
C THR A 411 -23.98 -9.78 -1.88
N ASN A 412 -23.36 -8.62 -2.10
CA ASN A 412 -22.72 -7.84 -1.04
C ASN A 412 -23.76 -7.24 -0.08
N LEU A 413 -24.85 -6.67 -0.60
CA LEU A 413 -25.91 -6.10 0.22
C LEU A 413 -26.57 -7.16 1.10
N SER A 414 -26.90 -8.33 0.56
CA SER A 414 -27.51 -9.45 1.30
C SER A 414 -26.62 -9.86 2.49
N TYR A 415 -25.29 -9.83 2.30
CA TYR A 415 -24.35 -10.14 3.36
C TYR A 415 -24.36 -9.08 4.47
N CYS A 416 -24.38 -7.80 4.12
CA CYS A 416 -24.55 -6.71 5.09
C CYS A 416 -25.87 -6.81 5.85
N LEU A 417 -26.98 -7.11 5.17
CA LEU A 417 -28.30 -7.29 5.80
C LEU A 417 -28.30 -8.47 6.78
N CYS A 418 -27.67 -9.59 6.40
CA CYS A 418 -27.47 -10.73 7.28
C CYS A 418 -26.66 -10.33 8.52
N ALA A 419 -25.58 -9.58 8.35
CA ALA A 419 -24.75 -9.10 9.46
C ALA A 419 -25.52 -8.18 10.42
N ILE A 420 -26.38 -7.30 9.90
CA ILE A 420 -27.25 -6.43 10.70
C ILE A 420 -28.23 -7.28 11.53
N LYS A 421 -28.91 -8.25 10.89
CA LYS A 421 -29.91 -9.09 11.58
C LYS A 421 -29.32 -10.02 12.62
N TYR A 422 -28.08 -10.44 12.44
CA TYR A 422 -27.34 -11.28 13.39
C TYR A 422 -26.46 -10.49 14.35
N PHE A 423 -26.54 -9.15 14.38
CA PHE A 423 -25.69 -8.35 15.23
C PHE A 423 -25.86 -8.70 16.71
N THR A 424 -24.74 -8.99 17.37
CA THR A 424 -24.67 -9.23 18.80
C THR A 424 -23.56 -8.39 19.41
N TRP A 425 -23.87 -7.69 20.50
CA TRP A 425 -22.86 -6.92 21.22
C TRP A 425 -21.86 -7.83 21.96
N VAL A 426 -22.38 -8.88 22.60
CA VAL A 426 -21.59 -9.82 23.40
C VAL A 426 -21.01 -10.90 22.50
N MET A 427 -19.68 -11.01 22.48
CA MET A 427 -18.96 -12.03 21.72
C MET A 427 -18.29 -13.03 22.67
N PRO A 428 -18.38 -14.35 22.43
CA PRO A 428 -17.85 -15.38 23.34
C PRO A 428 -16.35 -15.29 23.68
N LEU A 429 -15.55 -14.59 22.85
CA LEU A 429 -14.10 -14.43 23.02
C LEU A 429 -13.68 -13.00 23.44
N PHE A 430 -14.58 -12.01 23.33
CA PHE A 430 -14.27 -10.59 23.54
C PHE A 430 -15.45 -9.89 24.23
N GLY A 431 -15.77 -10.32 25.46
CA GLY A 431 -16.95 -9.85 26.20
C GLY A 431 -16.81 -8.48 26.86
N GLY A 432 -15.59 -7.98 27.07
CA GLY A 432 -15.34 -6.65 27.65
C GLY A 432 -15.64 -5.51 26.67
N GLY A 433 -16.15 -4.38 27.15
CA GLY A 433 -16.47 -3.22 26.30
C GLY A 433 -15.29 -2.74 25.45
N GLU A 434 -14.10 -2.60 26.05
CA GLU A 434 -12.87 -2.21 25.34
C GLU A 434 -12.45 -3.23 24.26
N ALA A 435 -12.53 -4.52 24.59
CA ALA A 435 -12.24 -5.60 23.65
C ALA A 435 -13.23 -5.60 22.47
N ARG A 436 -14.50 -5.23 22.72
CA ARG A 436 -15.52 -5.12 21.68
C ARG A 436 -15.21 -3.99 20.70
N TYR A 437 -14.86 -2.80 21.19
CA TYR A 437 -14.45 -1.68 20.35
C TYR A 437 -13.21 -2.03 19.51
N PHE A 438 -12.25 -2.73 20.11
CA PHE A 438 -11.05 -3.20 19.42
C PHE A 438 -11.41 -4.12 18.24
N VAL A 439 -12.25 -5.13 18.47
CA VAL A 439 -12.69 -6.06 17.42
C VAL A 439 -13.44 -5.33 16.30
N MET A 440 -14.31 -4.36 16.65
CA MET A 440 -15.01 -3.55 15.66
C MET A 440 -14.04 -2.70 14.83
N MET A 441 -13.01 -2.12 15.45
CA MET A 441 -11.97 -1.36 14.76
C MET A 441 -11.17 -2.27 13.80
N VAL A 442 -10.75 -3.46 14.24
CA VAL A 442 -10.11 -4.46 13.36
C VAL A 442 -11.03 -4.82 12.18
N GLY A 443 -12.32 -5.01 12.46
CA GLY A 443 -13.31 -5.27 11.42
C GLY A 443 -13.43 -4.13 10.41
N ALA A 444 -13.45 -2.88 10.88
CA ALA A 444 -13.49 -1.70 10.02
C ALA A 444 -12.23 -1.57 9.16
N LEU A 445 -11.04 -1.86 9.72
CA LEU A 445 -9.78 -1.87 8.97
C LEU A 445 -9.79 -2.93 7.85
N LEU A 446 -10.34 -4.13 8.11
CA LEU A 446 -10.49 -5.17 7.09
C LEU A 446 -11.43 -4.76 5.96
N VAL A 447 -12.51 -4.02 6.27
CA VAL A 447 -13.38 -3.40 5.26
C VAL A 447 -12.62 -2.34 4.47
N GLY A 448 -11.80 -1.52 5.13
CA GLY A 448 -10.94 -0.54 4.47
C GLY A 448 -9.93 -1.17 3.50
N ILE A 449 -9.27 -2.27 3.90
CA ILE A 449 -8.36 -3.03 3.03
C ILE A 449 -9.10 -3.53 1.79
N ASN A 450 -10.33 -4.03 1.96
CA ASN A 450 -11.14 -4.51 0.85
C ASN A 450 -11.49 -3.41 -0.14
N ALA A 451 -11.90 -2.24 0.37
CA ALA A 451 -12.24 -1.09 -0.45
C ALA A 451 -11.01 -0.62 -1.24
N TYR A 452 -9.85 -0.51 -0.58
CA TYR A 452 -8.58 -0.16 -1.23
C TYR A 452 -8.24 -1.16 -2.35
N VAL A 453 -8.25 -2.46 -2.06
CA VAL A 453 -7.93 -3.50 -3.05
C VAL A 453 -8.92 -3.48 -4.22
N SER A 454 -10.21 -3.34 -3.95
CA SER A 454 -11.25 -3.29 -4.99
C SER A 454 -11.09 -2.07 -5.90
N LEU A 455 -10.79 -0.90 -5.32
CA LEU A 455 -10.51 0.32 -6.09
C LEU A 455 -9.23 0.17 -6.92
N SER A 456 -8.14 -0.36 -6.33
CA SER A 456 -6.89 -0.58 -7.06
C SER A 456 -6.99 -1.64 -8.16
N ILE A 457 -7.86 -2.65 -8.01
CA ILE A 457 -8.19 -3.58 -9.09
C ILE A 457 -8.89 -2.80 -10.20
N TYR A 458 -9.93 -2.06 -9.87
CA TYR A 458 -10.73 -1.31 -10.83
C TYR A 458 -9.90 -0.26 -11.59
N GLU A 459 -9.00 0.46 -10.92
CA GLU A 459 -8.06 1.40 -11.54
C GLU A 459 -7.09 0.70 -12.51
N ALA A 460 -6.69 -0.55 -12.24
CA ALA A 460 -5.72 -1.27 -13.05
C ALA A 460 -6.33 -1.93 -14.31
N ILE A 461 -7.58 -2.39 -14.24
CA ILE A 461 -8.23 -3.16 -15.32
C ILE A 461 -9.46 -2.48 -15.94
N GLY A 462 -9.96 -1.42 -15.31
CA GLY A 462 -11.12 -0.64 -15.76
C GLY A 462 -12.41 -1.44 -15.88
N ASP A 463 -13.38 -0.86 -16.59
CA ASP A 463 -14.67 -1.50 -16.89
C ASP A 463 -14.49 -2.84 -17.62
N TYR A 464 -13.52 -2.90 -18.54
CA TYR A 464 -13.23 -4.10 -19.32
C TYR A 464 -12.92 -5.29 -18.43
N GLY A 465 -12.01 -5.14 -17.46
CA GLY A 465 -11.70 -6.22 -16.54
C GLY A 465 -12.79 -6.45 -15.48
N TYR A 466 -13.42 -5.38 -14.97
CA TYR A 466 -14.49 -5.48 -13.97
C TYR A 466 -15.66 -6.35 -14.45
N PHE A 467 -16.03 -6.22 -15.73
CA PHE A 467 -17.13 -6.97 -16.32
C PHE A 467 -16.72 -8.28 -17.00
N TYR A 468 -15.49 -8.78 -16.80
CA TYR A 468 -14.99 -9.98 -17.50
C TYR A 468 -15.09 -9.84 -19.04
N GLY A 469 -14.77 -8.65 -19.56
CA GLY A 469 -14.87 -8.33 -20.98
C GLY A 469 -14.02 -9.22 -21.88
N ASP A 470 -12.97 -9.85 -21.33
CA ASP A 470 -12.15 -10.82 -22.04
C ASP A 470 -12.84 -12.16 -22.32
N PHE A 471 -13.98 -12.44 -21.71
CA PHE A 471 -14.83 -13.56 -22.13
C PHE A 471 -15.61 -13.26 -23.41
N PHE A 472 -15.95 -11.99 -23.64
CA PHE A 472 -16.87 -11.55 -24.68
C PHE A 472 -16.17 -10.94 -25.89
N ILE A 473 -15.20 -10.05 -25.65
CA ILE A 473 -14.61 -9.18 -26.67
C ILE A 473 -13.27 -9.75 -27.14
N GLU A 474 -13.19 -10.26 -28.36
CA GLU A 474 -11.97 -10.87 -28.91
C GLU A 474 -11.03 -9.84 -29.55
N ASP A 475 -11.56 -8.73 -30.03
CA ASP A 475 -10.82 -7.68 -30.75
C ASP A 475 -9.84 -6.89 -29.88
N VAL A 476 -9.94 -7.03 -28.55
CA VAL A 476 -9.03 -6.40 -27.59
C VAL A 476 -7.71 -7.17 -27.55
N PRO A 477 -6.55 -6.51 -27.77
CA PRO A 477 -5.24 -7.13 -27.69
C PRO A 477 -5.06 -7.92 -26.38
N ALA A 478 -4.72 -9.21 -26.51
CA ALA A 478 -4.51 -10.10 -25.37
C ALA A 478 -3.17 -9.81 -24.67
N ARG A 479 -3.11 -8.74 -23.88
CA ARG A 479 -1.99 -8.42 -22.98
C ARG A 479 -2.47 -8.23 -21.54
N LEU A 480 -1.73 -8.85 -20.62
CA LEU A 480 -1.97 -8.69 -19.19
C LEU A 480 -1.30 -7.42 -18.66
N ASN A 481 -2.05 -6.66 -17.88
CA ASN A 481 -1.52 -5.52 -17.14
C ASN A 481 -1.06 -5.96 -15.74
N TYR A 482 0.23 -5.78 -15.45
CA TYR A 482 0.83 -6.04 -14.14
C TYR A 482 1.16 -4.74 -13.38
N SER A 483 0.41 -3.67 -13.63
CA SER A 483 0.49 -2.43 -12.85
C SER A 483 -0.38 -2.49 -11.58
N GLY A 484 -0.27 -1.47 -10.73
CA GLY A 484 -1.06 -1.34 -9.51
C GLY A 484 -0.95 -2.57 -8.59
N VAL A 485 -2.09 -3.04 -8.08
CA VAL A 485 -2.15 -4.21 -7.18
C VAL A 485 -1.73 -5.51 -7.88
N TYR A 486 -1.96 -5.62 -9.19
CA TYR A 486 -1.56 -6.78 -10.00
C TYR A 486 -0.05 -6.89 -10.15
N ARG A 487 0.72 -5.86 -9.82
CA ARG A 487 2.17 -5.98 -9.67
C ARG A 487 2.56 -7.00 -8.59
N TYR A 488 1.83 -6.99 -7.48
CA TYR A 488 2.17 -7.72 -6.25
C TYR A 488 1.46 -9.07 -6.16
N LEU A 489 0.18 -9.10 -6.53
CA LEU A 489 -0.70 -10.26 -6.37
C LEU A 489 -1.25 -10.71 -7.72
N ASN A 490 -1.40 -12.03 -7.91
CA ASN A 490 -2.02 -12.56 -9.15
C ASN A 490 -3.53 -12.39 -9.13
N ASN A 491 -4.15 -12.78 -8.01
CA ASN A 491 -5.61 -12.74 -7.83
C ASN A 491 -5.92 -11.95 -6.55
N PRO A 492 -5.77 -10.62 -6.60
CA PRO A 492 -5.99 -9.74 -5.46
C PRO A 492 -7.43 -9.81 -4.94
N ASP A 493 -8.42 -9.96 -5.83
CA ASP A 493 -9.85 -10.04 -5.51
C ASP A 493 -10.17 -11.19 -4.54
N SER A 494 -9.80 -12.41 -4.92
CA SER A 494 -10.04 -13.59 -4.09
C SER A 494 -9.08 -13.72 -2.90
N SER A 495 -8.05 -12.89 -2.79
CA SER A 495 -7.08 -12.95 -1.69
C SER A 495 -7.40 -11.89 -0.63
N LEU A 496 -7.23 -10.61 -0.97
CA LEU A 496 -7.51 -9.50 -0.06
C LEU A 496 -8.88 -8.86 -0.33
N GLY A 497 -9.44 -8.99 -1.54
CA GLY A 497 -10.79 -8.56 -1.90
C GLY A 497 -11.93 -9.36 -1.23
N MET A 498 -11.62 -10.29 -0.32
CA MET A 498 -12.60 -10.92 0.60
C MET A 498 -12.46 -10.46 2.06
N SER A 499 -11.53 -9.57 2.39
CA SER A 499 -11.30 -9.12 3.77
C SER A 499 -12.52 -8.42 4.39
N ALA A 500 -13.34 -7.71 3.61
CA ALA A 500 -14.56 -7.07 4.11
C ALA A 500 -15.55 -8.07 4.68
N TYR A 501 -15.62 -9.28 4.11
CA TYR A 501 -16.53 -10.32 4.62
C TYR A 501 -16.16 -10.67 6.06
N TYR A 502 -14.89 -10.92 6.32
CA TYR A 502 -14.40 -11.16 7.68
C TYR A 502 -14.52 -9.92 8.56
N GLY A 503 -14.28 -8.72 8.02
CA GLY A 503 -14.41 -7.47 8.76
C GLY A 503 -15.83 -7.22 9.27
N VAL A 504 -16.82 -7.36 8.39
CA VAL A 504 -18.25 -7.26 8.73
C VAL A 504 -18.66 -8.39 9.68
N ALA A 505 -18.10 -9.60 9.56
CA ALA A 505 -18.35 -10.67 10.53
C ALA A 505 -17.87 -10.29 11.94
N LEU A 506 -16.66 -9.73 12.07
CA LEU A 506 -16.14 -9.22 13.34
C LEU A 506 -17.00 -8.08 13.89
N ILE A 507 -17.43 -7.16 13.04
CA ILE A 507 -18.35 -6.07 13.43
C ILE A 507 -19.69 -6.64 13.88
N SER A 508 -20.21 -7.70 13.26
CA SER A 508 -21.47 -8.31 13.69
C SER A 508 -21.38 -9.03 15.03
N GLY A 509 -20.20 -9.56 15.39
CA GLY A 509 -20.00 -10.39 16.57
C GLY A 509 -20.60 -11.81 16.46
N SER A 510 -21.19 -12.16 15.31
CA SER A 510 -21.92 -13.41 15.12
C SER A 510 -21.08 -14.52 14.49
N PRO A 511 -21.00 -15.72 15.11
CA PRO A 511 -20.38 -16.89 14.51
C PRO A 511 -21.03 -17.33 13.20
N THR A 512 -22.35 -17.12 13.06
CA THR A 512 -23.09 -17.45 11.83
C THR A 512 -22.61 -16.60 10.66
N VAL A 513 -22.44 -15.30 10.87
CA VAL A 513 -21.96 -14.38 9.84
C VAL A 513 -20.52 -14.74 9.45
N LEU A 514 -19.68 -15.11 10.42
CA LEU A 514 -18.34 -15.61 10.15
C LEU A 514 -18.35 -16.90 9.32
N ALA A 515 -19.24 -17.84 9.61
CA ALA A 515 -19.37 -19.07 8.81
C ALA A 515 -19.79 -18.75 7.36
N VAL A 516 -20.75 -17.84 7.18
CA VAL A 516 -21.18 -17.36 5.85
C VAL A 516 -20.05 -16.62 5.12
N ALA A 517 -19.17 -15.90 5.84
CA ALA A 517 -17.96 -15.29 5.28
C ALA A 517 -17.01 -16.34 4.68
N ILE A 518 -16.74 -17.41 5.44
CA ILE A 518 -15.85 -18.52 5.02
C ILE A 518 -16.43 -19.24 3.80
N ILE A 519 -17.74 -19.52 3.82
CA ILE A 519 -18.45 -20.11 2.69
C ILE A 519 -18.33 -19.21 1.46
N SER A 520 -18.63 -17.91 1.62
CA SER A 520 -18.52 -16.92 0.54
C SER A 520 -17.11 -16.87 -0.07
N HIS A 521 -16.07 -16.90 0.76
CA HIS A 521 -14.68 -16.90 0.30
C HIS A 521 -14.34 -18.20 -0.44
N SER A 522 -14.87 -19.34 0.01
CA SER A 522 -14.69 -20.63 -0.67
C SER A 522 -15.36 -20.64 -2.06
N PHE A 523 -16.54 -20.04 -2.21
CA PHE A 523 -17.18 -19.86 -3.51
C PHE A 523 -16.38 -18.95 -4.44
N ALA A 524 -15.83 -17.84 -3.94
CA ALA A 524 -14.97 -16.96 -4.72
C ALA A 524 -13.69 -17.69 -5.20
N LYS A 525 -13.05 -18.48 -4.31
CA LYS A 525 -11.89 -19.30 -4.67
C LYS A 525 -12.23 -20.41 -5.66
N LEU A 526 -13.40 -21.04 -5.54
CA LEU A 526 -13.85 -22.05 -6.48
C LEU A 526 -14.09 -21.45 -7.86
N PHE A 527 -14.73 -20.28 -7.93
CA PHE A 527 -14.91 -19.52 -9.18
C PHE A 527 -13.57 -19.21 -9.84
N GLU A 528 -12.59 -18.68 -9.10
CA GLU A 528 -11.23 -18.41 -9.60
C GLU A 528 -10.59 -19.67 -10.21
N LEU A 529 -10.71 -20.81 -9.53
CA LEU A 529 -10.06 -22.06 -9.95
C LEU A 529 -10.74 -22.71 -11.16
N VAL A 530 -12.07 -22.64 -11.25
CA VAL A 530 -12.88 -23.40 -12.22
C VAL A 530 -13.24 -22.59 -13.45
N VAL A 531 -13.33 -21.26 -13.33
CA VAL A 531 -13.81 -20.36 -14.40
C VAL A 531 -12.70 -19.44 -14.87
N GLU A 532 -12.18 -18.61 -13.98
CA GLU A 532 -11.22 -17.54 -14.33
C GLU A 532 -9.88 -18.12 -14.79
N LYS A 533 -9.19 -18.91 -13.96
CA LYS A 533 -7.87 -19.48 -14.32
C LYS A 533 -7.87 -20.28 -15.62
N PRO A 534 -8.83 -21.17 -15.89
CA PRO A 534 -8.89 -21.88 -17.18
C PRO A 534 -9.07 -20.93 -18.37
N HIS A 535 -9.92 -19.91 -18.25
CA HIS A 535 -10.09 -18.91 -19.30
C HIS A 535 -8.82 -18.08 -19.51
N MET A 536 -8.20 -17.60 -18.42
CA MET A 536 -6.96 -16.83 -18.49
C MET A 536 -5.83 -17.62 -19.18
N ARG A 537 -5.71 -18.92 -18.89
CA ARG A 537 -4.74 -19.80 -19.58
C ARG A 537 -5.07 -19.96 -21.06
N LYS A 538 -6.35 -20.09 -21.41
CA LYS A 538 -6.79 -20.20 -22.81
C LYS A 538 -6.48 -18.94 -23.61
N ARG A 539 -6.76 -17.75 -23.05
CA ARG A 539 -6.63 -16.47 -23.77
C ARG A 539 -5.21 -15.91 -23.77
N TYR A 540 -4.49 -16.00 -22.65
CA TYR A 540 -3.20 -15.33 -22.47
C TYR A 540 -1.99 -16.28 -22.48
N GLY A 541 -2.21 -17.59 -22.39
CA GLY A 541 -1.16 -18.61 -22.53
C GLY A 541 0.07 -18.34 -21.67
N ASP A 542 1.23 -18.22 -22.34
CA ASP A 542 2.55 -18.04 -21.73
C ASP A 542 2.75 -16.68 -21.04
N GLN A 543 1.87 -15.70 -21.28
CA GLN A 543 1.94 -14.40 -20.59
C GLN A 543 1.55 -14.50 -19.11
N LEU A 544 0.82 -15.55 -18.72
CA LEU A 544 0.32 -15.70 -17.36
C LEU A 544 1.46 -16.09 -16.40
N ARG A 545 1.88 -15.14 -15.56
CA ARG A 545 2.91 -15.42 -14.56
C ARG A 545 2.46 -16.45 -13.53
N VAL A 546 3.38 -17.35 -13.15
CA VAL A 546 3.15 -18.40 -12.15
C VAL A 546 3.03 -17.83 -10.73
N ALA A 547 3.79 -16.77 -10.42
CA ALA A 547 3.91 -16.19 -9.09
C ALA A 547 3.79 -14.65 -9.15
N GLY A 548 3.16 -14.06 -8.14
CA GLY A 548 3.10 -12.59 -7.98
C GLY A 548 4.46 -12.00 -7.63
N GLY A 549 4.60 -10.66 -7.69
CA GLY A 549 5.85 -9.97 -7.33
C GLY A 549 6.33 -10.35 -5.92
N MET A 550 5.42 -10.39 -4.95
CA MET A 550 5.72 -10.79 -3.58
C MET A 550 6.26 -12.23 -3.49
N GLN A 551 5.57 -13.16 -4.14
CA GLN A 551 5.95 -14.58 -4.11
C GLN A 551 7.27 -14.82 -4.84
N THR A 552 7.51 -14.13 -5.95
CA THR A 552 8.74 -14.22 -6.73
C THR A 552 9.95 -13.78 -5.89
N GLU A 553 9.82 -12.65 -5.19
CA GLU A 553 10.90 -12.13 -4.34
C GLU A 553 11.15 -13.02 -3.12
N LEU A 554 10.11 -13.57 -2.49
CA LEU A 554 10.26 -14.55 -1.41
C LEU A 554 11.00 -15.80 -1.88
N ILE A 555 10.64 -16.34 -3.04
CA ILE A 555 11.33 -17.49 -3.64
C ILE A 555 12.78 -17.14 -3.95
N ARG A 556 13.06 -15.94 -4.49
CA ARG A 556 14.43 -15.46 -4.78
C ARG A 556 15.26 -15.44 -3.50
N ARG A 557 14.75 -14.83 -2.42
CA ARG A 557 15.45 -14.74 -1.14
C ARG A 557 15.67 -16.10 -0.48
N MET A 558 14.67 -16.99 -0.53
CA MET A 558 14.83 -18.36 -0.04
C MET A 558 15.93 -19.12 -0.80
N LYS A 559 16.01 -18.95 -2.13
CA LYS A 559 17.07 -19.56 -2.95
C LYS A 559 18.45 -18.99 -2.60
N ILE A 560 18.59 -17.67 -2.43
CA ILE A 560 19.84 -17.02 -2.03
C ILE A 560 20.28 -17.51 -0.65
N SER A 561 19.38 -17.51 0.33
CA SER A 561 19.66 -17.98 1.69
C SER A 561 20.09 -19.46 1.71
N LYS A 562 19.40 -20.30 0.92
CA LYS A 562 19.78 -21.71 0.76
C LYS A 562 21.18 -21.85 0.15
N ALA A 563 21.51 -21.06 -0.87
CA ALA A 563 22.83 -21.08 -1.51
C ALA A 563 23.94 -20.64 -0.53
N GLU A 564 23.71 -19.59 0.25
CA GLU A 564 24.65 -19.13 1.28
C GLU A 564 24.83 -20.16 2.40
N TYR A 565 23.74 -20.78 2.86
CA TYR A 565 23.80 -21.84 3.85
C TYR A 565 24.64 -23.02 3.34
N VAL A 566 24.40 -23.47 2.10
CA VAL A 566 25.19 -24.53 1.46
C VAL A 566 26.68 -24.12 1.36
N LYS A 567 26.97 -22.86 1.00
CA LYS A 567 28.34 -22.33 0.95
C LYS A 567 29.01 -22.35 2.33
N LYS A 568 28.33 -21.88 3.37
CA LYS A 568 28.82 -21.90 4.77
C LYS A 568 29.03 -23.33 5.27
N MET A 569 28.11 -24.24 4.97
CA MET A 569 28.24 -25.66 5.32
C MET A 569 29.41 -26.34 4.61
N ARG A 570 29.64 -26.05 3.32
CA ARG A 570 30.83 -26.54 2.60
C ARG A 570 32.12 -25.99 3.20
N ALA A 571 32.15 -24.70 3.55
CA ALA A 571 33.30 -24.08 4.19
C ALA A 571 33.58 -24.68 5.58
N LEU A 572 32.54 -24.95 6.37
CA LEU A 572 32.65 -25.62 7.67
C LEU A 572 33.15 -27.05 7.53
N ARG A 573 32.62 -27.82 6.57
CA ARG A 573 33.11 -29.18 6.27
C ARG A 573 34.58 -29.17 5.86
N ALA A 574 34.98 -28.29 4.95
CA ALA A 574 36.38 -28.16 4.52
C ALA A 574 37.32 -27.81 5.69
N LYS A 575 36.88 -26.92 6.61
CA LYS A 575 37.64 -26.61 7.84
C LYS A 575 37.74 -27.83 8.77
N LEU A 576 36.67 -28.60 8.90
CA LEU A 576 36.62 -29.77 9.78
C LEU A 576 37.47 -30.92 9.23
N ASP A 577 37.47 -31.12 7.91
CA ASP A 577 38.29 -32.12 7.23
C ASP A 577 39.78 -31.76 7.28
N ARG A 578 40.12 -30.47 7.11
CA ARG A 578 41.50 -29.99 7.30
C ARG A 578 42.00 -30.25 8.73
N LYS A 579 41.16 -30.00 9.75
CA LYS A 579 41.50 -30.25 11.16
C LYS A 579 41.57 -31.74 11.52
N LYS A 580 41.03 -32.63 10.68
CA LYS A 580 41.19 -34.09 10.84
C LYS A 580 42.43 -34.64 10.15
N ALA A 581 42.97 -33.90 9.17
CA ALA A 581 44.17 -34.26 8.43
C ALA A 581 45.46 -33.70 9.07
N GLU A 582 45.33 -32.62 9.84
CA GLU A 582 46.28 -32.15 10.86
C GLU A 582 46.18 -33.02 12.12
#